data_AF-A0A2G9R5G9-F1
#
_entry.id   AF-A0A2G9R5G9-F1
#
_cell.length_a   1.000
_cell.length_b   1.000
_cell.length_c   1.000
_cell.angle_alpha   90.00
_cell.angle_beta   90.00
_cell.angle_gamma   90.00
#
_symmetry.space_group_name_H-M   'P 1'
#
loop_
_entity.id
_entity.type
_entity.pdbx_description
1 polymer ?
#
loop_
_entity_poly.entity_id
_entity_poly.type
_entity_poly.pdbx_seq_one_letter_code
_entity_poly.pdbx_strand_id
1 'polypeptide(L)'
;MGGTRQLHAVPKDTCLQWESDAGLAFVKDDMKYENKSIHIPKDGYYFIYAQVSLKIPHSFKHVFVSEIIKVNDNYGDPEVLFSGKALENGQQTIYLAGLLQLQKSDRLKVNVSSVHHVDISSEHKTFFGVFWVMDFTGR
;
A
#
# COMPACT_ATOMS: atom_id res chain seq x y z
N MET A 1 29.17 37.19 -0.95
CA MET A 1 28.34 36.28 -1.78
C MET A 1 28.47 34.88 -1.22
N GLY A 2 27.52 34.45 -0.38
CA GLY A 2 27.49 33.10 0.17
C GLY A 2 26.06 32.58 0.05
N GLY A 3 25.76 31.93 -1.07
CA GLY A 3 24.47 31.30 -1.29
C GLY A 3 24.37 30.02 -0.47
N THR A 4 23.50 30.01 0.53
CA THR A 4 23.14 28.81 1.28
C THR A 4 22.52 27.81 0.32
N ARG A 5 23.21 26.68 0.08
CA ARG A 5 22.63 25.54 -0.63
C ARG A 5 21.49 24.98 0.23
N GLN A 6 20.24 25.22 -0.20
CA GLN A 6 19.08 24.50 0.32
C GLN A 6 19.30 23.01 0.08
N LEU A 7 19.38 22.23 1.17
CA LEU A 7 19.34 20.77 1.12
C LEU A 7 17.98 20.39 0.53
N HIS A 8 17.97 19.98 -0.74
CA HIS A 8 16.78 19.39 -1.33
C HIS A 8 16.58 18.04 -0.64
N ALA A 9 15.49 17.89 0.10
CA ALA A 9 15.10 16.59 0.61
C ALA A 9 14.91 15.66 -0.59
N VAL A 10 15.76 14.65 -0.72
CA VAL A 10 15.57 13.59 -1.70
C VAL A 10 14.25 12.90 -1.34
N PRO A 11 13.27 12.79 -2.26
CA PRO A 11 12.05 12.07 -1.97
C PRO A 11 12.39 10.65 -1.55
N LYS A 12 12.08 10.30 -0.31
CA LYS A 12 12.22 8.93 0.16
C LYS A 12 11.07 8.14 -0.46
N ASP A 13 11.38 7.18 -1.34
CA ASP A 13 10.36 6.30 -1.89
C ASP A 13 9.77 5.45 -0.77
N THR A 14 8.49 5.65 -0.50
CA THR A 14 7.72 4.96 0.54
C THR A 14 6.69 4.02 -0.04
N CYS A 15 6.45 4.06 -1.36
CA CYS A 15 5.40 3.26 -2.00
C CYS A 15 5.96 1.92 -2.48
N LEU A 16 5.33 0.82 -2.04
CA LEU A 16 5.72 -0.52 -2.44
C LEU A 16 5.36 -0.79 -3.91
N GLN A 17 6.30 -1.40 -4.63
CA GLN A 17 6.09 -1.97 -5.96
C GLN A 17 5.73 -3.45 -5.79
N TRP A 18 4.65 -3.85 -6.45
CA TRP A 18 4.12 -5.21 -6.46
C TRP A 18 4.38 -5.90 -7.80
N GLU A 19 4.57 -7.22 -7.73
CA GLU A 19 4.44 -8.15 -8.84
C GLU A 19 2.93 -8.38 -9.09
N SER A 20 2.53 -8.50 -10.36
CA SER A 20 1.13 -8.59 -10.77
C SER A 20 0.83 -9.74 -11.74
N ASP A 21 1.84 -10.36 -12.36
CA ASP A 21 1.65 -11.36 -13.43
C ASP A 21 2.43 -12.68 -13.24
N ALA A 22 3.32 -12.76 -12.25
CA ALA A 22 4.10 -13.95 -11.95
C ALA A 22 3.78 -14.57 -10.58
N GLY A 23 4.09 -15.88 -10.45
CA GLY A 23 3.94 -16.60 -9.18
C GLY A 23 2.48 -16.72 -8.74
N LEU A 24 2.22 -16.35 -7.48
CA LEU A 24 0.87 -16.30 -6.91
C LEU A 24 0.12 -14.98 -7.22
N ALA A 25 0.79 -14.01 -7.83
CA ALA A 25 0.17 -12.74 -8.19
C ALA A 25 -0.79 -12.89 -9.37
N PHE A 26 -1.88 -12.13 -9.35
CA PHE A 26 -2.81 -12.08 -10.46
C PHE A 26 -3.57 -10.75 -10.51
N VAL A 27 -3.99 -10.39 -11.71
CA VAL A 27 -4.93 -9.30 -11.98
C VAL A 27 -6.03 -9.85 -12.90
N LYS A 28 -7.30 -9.65 -12.51
CA LYS A 28 -8.49 -10.19 -13.19
C LYS A 28 -9.65 -9.19 -13.15
N ASP A 29 -10.72 -9.47 -13.88
CA ASP A 29 -12.02 -8.78 -13.78
C ASP A 29 -11.91 -7.25 -13.92
N ASP A 30 -11.28 -6.81 -15.01
CA ASP A 30 -11.02 -5.40 -15.37
C ASP A 30 -10.17 -4.59 -14.39
N MET A 31 -9.72 -5.19 -13.29
CA MET A 31 -8.69 -4.59 -12.43
C MET A 31 -7.43 -4.34 -13.24
N LYS A 32 -6.71 -3.28 -12.87
CA LYS A 32 -5.39 -2.97 -13.44
C LYS A 32 -4.41 -2.65 -12.35
N TYR A 33 -3.15 -3.02 -12.58
CA TYR A 33 -2.05 -2.63 -11.73
C TYR A 33 -1.03 -1.85 -12.55
N GLU A 34 -0.90 -0.56 -12.26
CA GLU A 34 -0.02 0.36 -12.98
C GLU A 34 0.51 1.40 -11.99
N ASN A 35 1.76 1.85 -12.16
CA ASN A 35 2.36 2.92 -11.34
C ASN A 35 2.25 2.72 -9.82
N LYS A 36 2.52 1.49 -9.36
CA LYS A 36 2.42 1.07 -7.95
C LYS A 36 1.01 1.13 -7.34
N SER A 37 -0.03 1.17 -8.18
CA SER A 37 -1.41 1.23 -7.74
C SER A 37 -2.30 0.18 -8.38
N ILE A 38 -3.26 -0.32 -7.60
CA ILE A 38 -4.41 -1.06 -8.13
C ILE A 38 -5.50 -0.05 -8.48
N HIS A 39 -6.02 -0.11 -9.71
CA HIS A 39 -7.06 0.79 -10.22
C HIS A 39 -8.43 0.15 -10.08
N ILE A 40 -9.36 0.89 -9.46
CA ILE A 40 -10.75 0.47 -9.27
C ILE A 40 -11.54 0.66 -10.57
N PRO A 41 -12.07 -0.41 -11.19
CA PRO A 41 -12.68 -0.33 -12.51
C PRO A 41 -14.13 0.19 -12.49
N LYS A 42 -14.83 0.03 -11.36
CA LYS A 42 -16.23 0.39 -11.20
C LYS A 42 -16.58 0.74 -9.75
N ASP A 43 -17.67 1.48 -9.59
CA ASP A 43 -18.23 1.81 -8.29
C ASP A 43 -18.71 0.55 -7.54
N GLY A 44 -18.45 0.48 -6.24
CA GLY A 44 -18.94 -0.62 -5.40
C GLY A 44 -18.24 -0.75 -4.07
N TYR A 45 -18.63 -1.77 -3.32
CA TYR A 45 -17.93 -2.20 -2.12
C TYR A 45 -16.82 -3.18 -2.50
N TYR A 46 -15.63 -2.94 -1.97
CA TYR A 46 -14.44 -3.75 -2.20
C TYR A 46 -13.89 -4.22 -0.86
N PHE A 47 -13.51 -5.49 -0.81
CA PHE A 47 -12.70 -5.98 0.29
C PHE A 47 -11.23 -5.76 -0.07
N ILE A 48 -10.54 -4.98 0.74
CA ILE A 48 -9.15 -4.59 0.55
C ILE A 48 -8.34 -5.25 1.67
N TYR A 49 -7.15 -5.76 1.34
CA TYR A 49 -6.25 -6.34 2.35
C TYR A 49 -4.78 -6.19 1.94
N ALA A 50 -3.91 -6.00 2.93
CA ALA A 50 -2.47 -6.02 2.76
C ALA A 50 -1.80 -6.69 3.96
N GLN A 51 -0.81 -7.54 3.68
CA GLN A 51 0.13 -8.03 4.65
C GLN A 51 1.52 -7.48 4.32
N VAL A 52 2.19 -6.89 5.31
CA VAL A 52 3.59 -6.48 5.20
C VAL A 52 4.37 -7.11 6.33
N SER A 53 5.18 -8.12 5.99
CA SER A 53 6.15 -8.69 6.93
C SER A 53 7.45 -7.89 6.92
N LEU A 54 8.09 -7.82 8.08
CA LEU A 54 9.23 -6.96 8.35
C LEU A 54 10.38 -7.76 8.95
N LYS A 55 11.60 -7.36 8.61
CA LYS A 55 12.83 -7.77 9.30
C LYS A 55 13.46 -6.52 9.92
N ILE A 56 13.07 -6.20 11.14
CA ILE A 56 13.52 -4.99 11.83
C ILE A 56 14.81 -5.30 12.61
N PRO A 57 15.94 -4.62 12.33
CA PRO A 57 17.16 -4.82 13.08
C PRO A 57 17.03 -4.32 14.52
N HIS A 58 17.79 -4.88 15.45
CA HIS A 58 17.82 -4.41 16.85
C HIS A 58 18.19 -2.93 17.00
N SER A 59 18.90 -2.36 16.02
CA SER A 59 19.28 -0.94 15.96
C SER A 59 18.17 -0.01 15.47
N PHE A 60 17.03 -0.55 15.03
CA PHE A 60 15.90 0.26 14.57
C PHE A 60 15.23 0.94 15.76
N LYS A 61 15.33 2.27 15.83
CA LYS A 61 14.78 3.08 16.92
C LYS A 61 13.48 3.80 16.55
N HIS A 62 12.93 3.50 15.37
CA HIS A 62 11.75 4.17 14.84
C HIS A 62 10.56 3.22 14.82
N VAL A 63 9.36 3.79 14.73
CA VAL A 63 8.14 3.00 14.49
C VAL A 63 8.06 2.70 13.00
N PHE A 64 7.87 1.43 12.65
CA PHE A 64 7.52 1.08 11.28
C PHE A 64 6.04 1.34 11.07
N VAL A 65 5.68 2.03 10.00
CA VAL A 65 4.29 2.33 9.64
C VAL A 65 4.02 1.72 8.28
N SER A 66 2.87 1.06 8.13
CA SER A 66 2.33 0.59 6.86
C SER A 66 0.93 1.14 6.69
N GLU A 67 0.64 1.71 5.53
CA GLU A 67 -0.62 2.38 5.22
C GLU A 67 -1.16 1.92 3.87
N ILE A 68 -2.45 1.58 3.83
CA ILE A 68 -3.19 1.46 2.57
C ILE A 68 -3.80 2.84 2.31
N ILE A 69 -3.43 3.45 1.19
CA ILE A 69 -3.89 4.77 0.80
C ILE A 69 -4.73 4.71 -0.48
N LYS A 70 -5.68 5.63 -0.60
CA LYS A 70 -6.48 5.90 -1.78
C LYS A 70 -6.02 7.21 -2.41
N VAL A 71 -5.82 7.19 -3.73
CA VAL A 71 -5.49 8.36 -4.53
C VAL A 71 -6.49 8.47 -5.66
N ASN A 72 -7.02 9.67 -5.88
CA ASN A 72 -7.91 9.96 -6.99
C ASN A 72 -7.61 11.37 -7.49
N ASP A 73 -7.38 11.51 -8.81
CA ASP A 73 -6.97 12.79 -9.41
C ASP A 73 -8.05 13.89 -9.25
N ASN A 74 -9.30 13.53 -8.92
CA ASN A 74 -10.41 14.45 -8.80
C ASN A 74 -10.54 15.12 -7.42
N TYR A 75 -9.94 14.55 -6.36
CA TYR A 75 -10.26 14.94 -4.97
C TYR A 75 -9.10 15.60 -4.21
N GLY A 76 -7.91 15.72 -4.81
CA GLY A 76 -6.74 16.38 -4.18
C GLY A 76 -5.80 15.41 -3.49
N ASP A 77 -5.60 15.58 -2.18
CA ASP A 77 -4.59 14.83 -1.40
C ASP A 77 -4.96 13.34 -1.21
N PRO A 78 -3.95 12.44 -1.10
CA PRO A 78 -4.19 11.03 -0.76
C PRO A 78 -4.93 10.83 0.57
N GLU A 79 -5.86 9.89 0.62
CA GLU A 79 -6.60 9.50 1.81
C GLU A 79 -6.02 8.21 2.40
N VAL A 80 -5.76 8.17 3.71
CA VAL A 80 -5.34 6.95 4.42
C VAL A 80 -6.57 6.13 4.79
N LEU A 81 -6.70 4.93 4.22
CA LEU A 81 -7.82 4.02 4.49
C LEU A 81 -7.55 3.14 5.72
N PHE A 82 -6.32 2.62 5.82
CA PHE A 82 -5.87 1.76 6.92
C PHE A 82 -4.44 2.13 7.29
N SER A 83 -4.09 2.07 8.57
CA SER A 83 -2.74 2.31 9.08
C SER A 83 -2.40 1.31 10.18
N GLY A 84 -1.21 0.73 10.12
CA GLY A 84 -0.69 -0.22 11.09
C GLY A 84 0.74 0.11 11.48
N LYS A 85 1.13 -0.27 12.70
CA LYS A 85 2.44 0.03 13.27
C LYS A 85 3.12 -1.22 13.79
N ALA A 86 4.42 -1.32 13.59
CA ALA A 86 5.30 -2.30 14.22
C ALA A 86 6.34 -1.56 15.06
N LEU A 87 6.46 -1.96 16.32
CA LEU A 87 7.21 -1.24 17.36
C LEU A 87 8.44 -2.01 17.85
N GLU A 88 8.42 -3.34 17.70
CA GLU A 88 9.47 -4.19 18.23
C GLU A 88 10.60 -4.40 17.21
N ASN A 89 11.69 -5.04 17.64
CA ASN A 89 12.71 -5.53 16.72
C ASN A 89 12.38 -6.98 16.29
N GLY A 90 13.13 -7.50 15.33
CA GLY A 90 12.93 -8.86 14.83
C GLY A 90 11.85 -8.96 13.74
N GLN A 91 11.23 -10.14 13.64
CA GLN A 91 10.21 -10.42 12.63
C GLN A 91 8.83 -10.00 13.13
N GLN A 92 8.19 -9.12 12.39
CA GLN A 92 6.83 -8.67 12.65
C GLN A 92 6.02 -8.67 11.36
N THR A 93 4.70 -8.73 11.50
CA THR A 93 3.77 -8.65 10.38
C THR A 93 2.67 -7.65 10.72
N ILE A 94 2.42 -6.73 9.80
CA ILE A 94 1.27 -5.83 9.84
C ILE A 94 0.25 -6.36 8.83
N TYR A 95 -0.93 -6.74 9.30
CA TYR A 95 -2.05 -7.14 8.45
C TYR A 95 -3.18 -6.11 8.57
N LEU A 96 -3.60 -5.54 7.44
CA LEU A 96 -4.66 -4.54 7.35
C LEU A 96 -5.71 -5.05 6.38
N ALA A 97 -6.98 -4.97 6.76
CA ALA A 97 -8.08 -5.35 5.87
C ALA A 97 -9.39 -4.68 6.25
N GLY A 98 -10.29 -4.55 5.27
CA GLY A 98 -11.67 -4.15 5.51
C GLY A 98 -12.48 -3.98 4.24
N LEU A 99 -13.80 -3.86 4.44
CA LEU A 99 -14.76 -3.57 3.38
C LEU A 99 -14.95 -2.06 3.27
N LEU A 100 -14.68 -1.49 2.09
CA LEU A 100 -14.81 -0.06 1.84
C LEU A 100 -15.57 0.21 0.55
N GLN A 101 -16.30 1.33 0.56
CA GLN A 101 -16.90 1.90 -0.64
C GLN A 101 -15.81 2.61 -1.45
N LEU A 102 -15.65 2.20 -2.71
CA LEU A 102 -14.72 2.81 -3.67
C LEU A 102 -15.45 3.19 -4.96
N GLN A 103 -14.93 4.21 -5.61
CA GLN A 103 -15.43 4.72 -6.88
C GLN A 103 -14.49 4.32 -8.01
N LYS A 104 -15.04 4.28 -9.22
CA LYS A 104 -14.25 4.15 -10.44
C LYS A 104 -13.15 5.20 -10.47
N SER A 105 -11.97 4.78 -10.90
CA SER A 105 -10.75 5.60 -10.96
C SER A 105 -10.07 5.87 -9.61
N ASP A 106 -10.62 5.40 -8.49
CA ASP A 106 -9.83 5.30 -7.27
C ASP A 106 -8.62 4.40 -7.52
N ARG A 107 -7.47 4.78 -6.95
CA ARG A 107 -6.23 4.02 -7.01
C ARG A 107 -5.77 3.71 -5.62
N LEU A 108 -5.55 2.43 -5.33
CA LEU A 108 -5.09 1.97 -4.04
C LEU A 108 -3.58 1.72 -4.07
N LYS A 109 -2.85 2.19 -3.05
CA LYS A 109 -1.41 1.98 -2.89
C LYS A 109 -1.10 1.54 -1.46
N VAL A 110 0.09 0.96 -1.29
CA VAL A 110 0.64 0.67 0.05
C VAL A 110 1.90 1.49 0.26
N ASN A 111 1.85 2.37 1.25
CA ASN A 111 2.99 3.15 1.70
C ASN A 111 3.57 2.54 2.98
N VAL A 112 4.89 2.61 3.11
CA VAL A 112 5.62 2.22 4.31
C VAL A 112 6.63 3.27 4.73
N SER A 113 6.94 3.36 6.03
CA SER A 113 7.95 4.31 6.52
C SER A 113 9.37 3.98 6.03
N SER A 114 9.64 2.73 5.62
CA SER A 114 10.89 2.32 4.98
C SER A 114 10.76 1.03 4.16
N VAL A 115 10.90 1.13 2.84
CA VAL A 115 10.86 -0.06 1.95
C VAL A 115 11.97 -1.08 2.23
N HIS A 116 13.12 -0.65 2.75
CA HIS A 116 14.28 -1.51 3.01
C HIS A 116 14.08 -2.55 4.11
N HIS A 117 13.08 -2.39 4.97
CA HIS A 117 12.82 -3.32 6.08
C HIS A 117 11.72 -4.34 5.75
N VAL A 118 11.12 -4.25 4.57
CA VAL A 118 10.06 -5.15 4.12
C VAL A 118 10.67 -6.49 3.71
N ASP A 119 10.09 -7.58 4.22
CA ASP A 119 10.53 -8.93 3.93
C ASP A 119 9.85 -9.45 2.64
N ILE A 120 10.62 -9.44 1.56
CA ILE A 120 10.22 -9.94 0.24
C ILE A 120 10.78 -11.33 -0.07
N SER A 121 11.31 -12.05 0.92
CA SER A 121 11.95 -13.36 0.67
C SER A 121 10.98 -14.48 0.28
N SER A 122 9.68 -14.23 0.31
CA SER A 122 8.62 -15.18 -0.06
C SER A 122 7.33 -14.43 -0.38
N GLU A 123 6.62 -14.88 -1.41
CA GLU A 123 5.34 -14.33 -1.86
C GLU A 123 4.22 -14.43 -0.78
N HIS A 124 4.39 -15.29 0.23
CA HIS A 124 3.42 -15.43 1.34
C HIS A 124 3.62 -14.42 2.48
N LYS A 125 4.74 -13.68 2.47
CA LYS A 125 5.09 -12.77 3.56
C LYS A 125 4.53 -11.38 3.35
N THR A 126 4.62 -10.87 2.12
CA THR A 126 4.21 -9.52 1.79
C THR A 126 3.35 -9.56 0.54
N PHE A 127 2.08 -9.17 0.66
CA PHE A 127 1.11 -9.18 -0.42
C PHE A 127 0.05 -8.09 -0.22
N PHE A 128 -0.56 -7.67 -1.32
CA PHE A 128 -1.61 -6.66 -1.35
C PHE A 128 -2.68 -7.07 -2.36
N GLY A 129 -3.95 -6.98 -1.97
CA GLY A 129 -5.05 -7.40 -2.82
C GLY A 129 -6.34 -6.64 -2.55
N VAL A 130 -7.21 -6.69 -3.56
CA VAL A 130 -8.54 -6.12 -3.53
C VAL A 130 -9.45 -6.94 -4.42
N PHE A 131 -10.70 -7.15 -4.00
CA PHE A 131 -11.73 -7.74 -4.86
C PHE A 131 -13.09 -7.07 -4.64
N TRP A 132 -13.88 -7.03 -5.70
CA TRP A 132 -15.23 -6.48 -5.68
C TRP A 132 -16.18 -7.41 -4.92
N VAL A 133 -17.06 -6.85 -4.10
CA VAL A 133 -18.02 -7.59 -3.28
C VAL A 133 -19.45 -7.39 -3.78
N MET A 134 -19.90 -6.14 -3.89
CA MET A 134 -21.26 -5.79 -4.33
C MET A 134 -21.33 -4.34 -4.81
N ASP A 135 -22.40 -4.00 -5.51
CA ASP A 135 -22.68 -2.61 -5.88
C ASP A 135 -23.20 -1.80 -4.68
N PHE A 136 -23.38 -0.48 -4.86
CA PHE A 136 -23.91 0.38 -3.80
C PHE A 136 -25.39 0.13 -3.47
N THR A 137 -26.10 -0.57 -4.34
CA THR A 137 -27.53 -0.84 -4.19
C THR A 137 -27.82 -2.11 -3.39
N GLY A 138 -26.79 -2.92 -3.09
CA GLY A 138 -26.88 -4.07 -2.21
C GLY A 138 -27.83 -5.16 -2.73
N ARG A 139 -28.02 -5.26 -4.06
CA ARG A 139 -28.86 -6.27 -4.72
C ARG A 139 -28.03 -7.33 -5.42
#